data_AF-A0AAX3PUE3-F1
#
_entry.id   AF-A0AAX3PUE3-F1
#
_cell.length_a   1.000
_cell.length_b   1.000
_cell.length_c   1.000
_cell.angle_alpha   90.00
_cell.angle_beta   90.00
_cell.angle_gamma   90.00
#
_symmetry.space_group_name_H-M   'P 1'
#
loop_
_entity.id
_entity.type
_entity.pdbx_description
1 polymer ?
#
loop_
_entity_poly.entity_id
_entity_poly.type
_entity_poly.pdbx_seq_one_letter_code
_entity_poly.pdbx_strand_id
1 'polypeptide(L)'
;MKKIKLGEINGYKTNCNNSYLVVWGIPKKFSESSPQNNEIVFYDLNNNKQIVVKTSHAIFDVDFYKNEDKAILSLATTHTEINLKTGRKSDFPEITQSTLNQLEDCKSQTQFKRYKE
;
A
#
# COMPACT_ATOMS: atom_id res chain seq x y z
N MET A 1 3.09 -1.17 19.92
CA MET A 1 2.92 -1.61 18.52
C MET A 1 1.58 -2.34 18.40
N LYS A 2 0.64 -1.89 17.55
CA LYS A 2 -0.63 -2.61 17.33
C LYS A 2 -0.34 -3.88 16.51
N LYS A 3 -1.03 -4.98 16.81
CA LYS A 3 -0.91 -6.23 16.05
C LYS A 3 -1.60 -6.08 14.69
N ILE A 4 -0.93 -6.49 13.61
CA ILE A 4 -1.54 -6.68 12.28
C ILE A 4 -2.67 -7.71 12.42
N LYS A 5 -3.86 -7.39 11.92
CA LYS A 5 -5.01 -8.30 11.94
C LYS A 5 -5.41 -8.75 10.53
N LEU A 6 -4.42 -8.99 9.68
CA LEU A 6 -4.61 -9.67 8.40
C LEU A 6 -4.83 -11.16 8.64
N GLY A 7 -5.77 -11.74 7.91
CA GLY A 7 -6.00 -13.18 7.85
C GLY A 7 -5.08 -13.81 6.80
N GLU A 8 -5.17 -13.31 5.57
CA GLU A 8 -4.29 -13.69 4.45
C GLU A 8 -3.50 -12.46 3.98
N ILE A 9 -2.25 -12.66 3.59
CA ILE A 9 -1.38 -11.62 3.02
C ILE A 9 -1.27 -11.88 1.52
N ASN A 10 -1.78 -10.95 0.72
CA ASN A 10 -1.86 -11.06 -0.74
C ASN A 10 -0.67 -10.35 -1.41
N GLY A 11 -0.02 -9.42 -0.71
CA GLY A 11 1.16 -8.74 -1.21
C GLY A 11 1.82 -7.86 -0.16
N TYR A 12 3.02 -7.41 -0.51
CA TYR A 12 3.82 -6.49 0.27
C TYR A 12 4.75 -5.70 -0.65
N LYS A 13 5.23 -4.55 -0.17
CA LYS A 13 6.24 -3.73 -0.85
C LYS A 13 7.00 -2.90 0.19
N THR A 14 8.24 -2.54 -0.11
CA THR A 14 8.97 -1.49 0.62
C THR A 14 9.19 -0.31 -0.31
N ASN A 15 9.30 0.87 0.27
CA ASN A 15 9.76 2.04 -0.49
C ASN A 15 11.29 1.97 -0.66
N CYS A 16 11.87 2.74 -1.58
CA CYS A 16 13.26 2.54 -2.03
C CYS A 16 14.30 2.64 -0.90
N ASN A 17 14.07 3.49 0.09
CA ASN A 17 14.97 3.66 1.23
C ASN A 17 14.66 2.71 2.40
N ASN A 18 13.71 1.78 2.25
CA ASN A 18 13.26 0.85 3.27
C ASN A 18 12.83 1.52 4.59
N SER A 19 12.27 2.73 4.52
CA SER A 19 11.65 3.41 5.68
C SER A 19 10.20 3.01 5.89
N TYR A 20 9.53 2.52 4.84
CA TYR A 20 8.19 1.99 4.92
C TYR A 20 8.14 0.53 4.45
N LEU A 21 7.43 -0.30 5.20
CA LEU A 21 6.92 -1.60 4.77
C LEU A 21 5.41 -1.48 4.62
N VAL A 22 4.88 -1.84 3.47
CA VAL A 22 3.45 -1.98 3.26
C VAL A 22 3.10 -3.45 3.06
N VAL A 23 2.04 -3.91 3.73
CA VAL A 23 1.48 -5.26 3.59
C VAL A 23 -0.02 -5.14 3.36
N TRP A 24 -0.57 -5.96 2.49
CA TRP A 24 -2.01 -5.97 2.24
C TRP A 24 -2.57 -7.37 2.06
N GLY A 25 -3.86 -7.50 2.31
CA GLY A 25 -4.61 -8.73 2.08
C GLY A 25 -5.97 -8.72 2.77
N ILE A 26 -6.50 -9.91 3.02
CA ILE A 26 -7.86 -10.07 3.55
C ILE A 26 -7.83 -9.90 5.08
N PRO A 27 -8.71 -9.08 5.68
CA PRO A 27 -8.76 -8.91 7.13
C PRO A 27 -9.17 -10.21 7.84
N LYS A 28 -8.62 -10.48 9.03
CA LYS A 28 -8.89 -11.70 9.80
C LYS A 28 -10.33 -11.80 10.31
N LYS A 29 -11.00 -10.67 10.50
CA LYS A 29 -12.40 -10.60 10.94
C LYS A 29 -13.20 -9.83 9.91
N PHE A 30 -14.20 -10.49 9.34
CA PHE A 30 -15.23 -9.85 8.54
C PHE A 30 -16.09 -8.95 9.44
N SER A 31 -16.55 -7.81 8.90
CA SER A 31 -17.46 -6.89 9.57
C SER A 31 -18.70 -6.75 8.71
N GLU A 32 -19.84 -7.28 9.16
CA GLU A 32 -21.09 -7.21 8.39
C GLU A 32 -21.54 -5.76 8.14
N SER A 33 -21.28 -4.85 9.08
CA SER A 33 -21.58 -3.41 8.95
C SER A 33 -20.67 -2.64 7.99
N SER A 34 -19.55 -3.24 7.58
CA SER A 34 -18.63 -2.66 6.60
C SER A 34 -17.92 -3.81 5.89
N PRO A 35 -18.58 -4.42 4.88
CA PRO A 35 -18.04 -5.56 4.15
C PRO A 35 -16.81 -5.08 3.35
N GLN A 36 -15.66 -5.13 4.01
CA GLN A 36 -14.37 -4.77 3.46
C GLN A 36 -13.67 -6.05 3.09
N ASN A 37 -13.24 -6.12 1.83
CA ASN A 37 -12.61 -7.33 1.31
C ASN A 37 -11.09 -7.27 1.44
N ASN A 38 -10.50 -6.08 1.61
CA ASN A 38 -9.06 -5.91 1.79
C ASN A 38 -8.70 -4.83 2.81
N GLU A 39 -7.61 -5.08 3.53
CA GLU A 39 -6.92 -4.16 4.42
C GLU A 39 -5.47 -4.03 3.97
N ILE A 40 -4.95 -2.80 4.06
CA ILE A 40 -3.56 -2.47 3.80
C ILE A 40 -3.00 -1.77 5.03
N VAL A 41 -1.79 -2.14 5.38
CA VAL A 41 -1.10 -1.59 6.54
C VAL A 41 0.25 -1.06 6.12
N PHE A 42 0.42 0.24 6.27
CA PHE A 42 1.70 0.92 6.11
C PHE A 42 2.39 0.97 7.47
N TYR A 43 3.61 0.45 7.53
CA TYR A 43 4.50 0.45 8.67
C TYR A 43 5.63 1.41 8.41
N ASP A 44 5.69 2.50 9.18
CA ASP A 44 6.89 3.33 9.28
C ASP A 44 7.89 2.60 10.18
N LEU A 45 8.99 2.16 9.57
CA LEU A 45 10.03 1.35 10.22
C LEU A 45 10.95 2.20 11.11
N ASN A 46 10.97 3.53 10.94
CA ASN A 46 11.81 4.42 11.71
C ASN A 46 11.18 4.75 13.09
N ASN A 47 9.87 4.95 13.13
CA ASN A 47 9.17 5.37 14.36
C ASN A 47 8.12 4.35 14.85
N ASN A 48 8.02 3.17 14.23
CA ASN A 48 7.06 2.11 14.56
C ASN A 48 5.58 2.54 14.45
N LYS A 49 5.28 3.58 13.68
CA LYS A 49 3.92 4.04 13.40
C LYS A 49 3.27 3.15 12.35
N GLN A 50 1.97 2.95 12.52
CA GLN A 50 1.17 2.14 11.62
C GLN A 50 -0.02 2.93 11.11
N ILE A 51 -0.30 2.80 9.82
CA ILE A 51 -1.51 3.31 9.18
C ILE A 51 -2.24 2.14 8.57
N VAL A 52 -3.48 1.95 9.01
CA VAL A 52 -4.37 0.91 8.49
C VAL A 52 -5.40 1.58 7.59
N VAL A 53 -5.45 1.18 6.33
CA VAL A 53 -6.44 1.63 5.37
C VAL A 53 -7.24 0.43 4.90
N LYS A 54 -8.54 0.64 4.68
CA LYS A 54 -9.49 -0.38 4.27
C LYS A 54 -10.15 0.01 2.96
N THR A 55 -10.40 -1.00 2.13
CA THR A 55 -11.01 -0.84 0.81
C THR A 55 -11.91 -2.04 0.47
N SER A 56 -12.95 -1.78 -0.33
CA SER A 56 -13.82 -2.80 -0.91
C SER A 56 -13.22 -3.48 -2.14
N HIS A 57 -12.15 -2.91 -2.70
CA HIS A 57 -11.51 -3.40 -3.93
C HIS A 57 -10.29 -4.28 -3.62
N ALA A 58 -9.91 -5.14 -4.57
CA ALA A 58 -8.61 -5.82 -4.53
C ALA A 58 -7.48 -4.81 -4.71
N ILE A 59 -6.36 -5.07 -4.03
CA ILE A 59 -5.14 -4.25 -4.09
C ILE A 59 -4.10 -5.02 -4.90
N PHE A 60 -3.56 -4.38 -5.93
CA PHE A 60 -2.58 -4.99 -6.83
C PHE A 60 -1.17 -4.50 -6.59
N ASP A 61 -0.99 -3.20 -6.36
CA ASP A 61 0.31 -2.61 -6.08
C ASP A 61 0.17 -1.33 -5.24
N VAL A 62 1.32 -0.87 -4.74
CA VAL A 62 1.48 0.36 -3.97
C VAL A 62 2.71 1.11 -4.49
N ASP A 63 2.55 2.31 -5.02
CA ASP A 63 3.68 3.13 -5.47
C ASP A 63 3.90 4.31 -4.54
N PHE A 64 5.14 4.47 -4.08
CA PHE A 64 5.52 5.55 -3.18
C PHE A 64 5.94 6.79 -3.97
N TYR A 65 5.69 7.98 -3.43
CA TYR A 65 6.21 9.22 -4.00
C TYR A 65 7.67 9.44 -3.59
N LYS A 66 8.50 9.98 -4.49
CA LYS A 66 9.94 10.22 -4.23
C LYS A 66 10.20 11.14 -3.04
N ASN A 67 9.40 12.21 -2.92
CA ASN A 67 9.67 13.34 -2.03
C ASN A 67 8.47 13.71 -1.15
N GLU A 68 7.40 12.92 -1.18
CA GLU A 68 6.17 13.18 -0.44
C GLU A 68 5.83 12.00 0.47
N ASP A 69 5.28 12.28 1.65
CA ASP A 69 4.73 11.25 2.53
C ASP A 69 3.37 10.76 2.01
N LYS A 70 3.40 10.17 0.83
CA LYS A 70 2.24 9.67 0.11
C LYS A 70 2.55 8.37 -0.63
N ALA A 71 1.50 7.62 -0.90
CA ALA A 71 1.54 6.45 -1.78
C ALA A 71 0.27 6.35 -2.62
N ILE A 72 0.36 5.79 -3.81
CA ILE A 72 -0.78 5.43 -4.66
C ILE A 72 -1.06 3.95 -4.47
N LEU A 73 -2.32 3.61 -4.20
CA LEU A 73 -2.83 2.25 -4.25
C LEU A 73 -3.41 1.99 -5.63
N SER A 74 -2.91 0.96 -6.30
CA SER A 74 -3.50 0.42 -7.51
C SER A 74 -4.56 -0.60 -7.13
N LEU A 75 -5.83 -0.24 -7.33
CA LEU A 75 -6.99 -1.07 -7.01
C LEU A 75 -7.63 -1.61 -8.30
N ALA A 76 -8.54 -2.58 -8.16
CA ALA A 76 -9.13 -3.25 -9.31
C ALA A 76 -9.84 -2.36 -10.34
N THR A 77 -10.40 -1.24 -9.90
CA THR A 77 -11.24 -0.36 -10.73
C THR A 77 -10.85 1.11 -10.64
N THR A 78 -9.85 1.45 -9.83
CA THR A 78 -9.49 2.84 -9.52
C THR A 78 -8.10 2.91 -8.88
N HIS A 79 -7.60 4.12 -8.66
CA HIS A 79 -6.46 4.35 -7.80
C HIS A 79 -6.85 5.22 -6.61
N THR A 80 -6.15 5.05 -5.50
CA THR A 80 -6.36 5.87 -4.30
C THR A 80 -5.03 6.39 -3.80
N GLU A 81 -4.91 7.70 -3.66
CA GLU A 81 -3.74 8.31 -3.02
C GLU A 81 -3.94 8.26 -1.50
N ILE A 82 -2.89 7.86 -0.78
CA ILE A 82 -2.85 7.73 0.67
C ILE A 82 -1.83 8.71 1.21
N ASN A 83 -2.24 9.56 2.14
CA ASN A 83 -1.31 10.36 2.92
C ASN A 83 -0.70 9.52 4.06
N LEU A 84 0.61 9.26 4.01
CA LEU A 84 1.33 8.41 4.97
C LEU A 84 1.57 9.08 6.34
N LYS A 85 1.19 10.36 6.51
CA LYS A 85 1.18 10.99 7.84
C LYS A 85 -0.15 10.79 8.55
N THR A 86 -1.26 10.78 7.82
CA THR A 86 -2.61 10.87 8.39
C THR A 86 -3.49 9.65 8.10
N GLY A 87 -3.15 8.84 7.11
CA GLY A 87 -3.98 7.76 6.59
C GLY A 87 -5.20 8.23 5.79
N ARG A 88 -5.28 9.53 5.47
CA ARG A 88 -6.36 10.06 4.63
C ARG A 88 -6.24 9.52 3.21
N LYS A 89 -7.40 9.15 2.66
CA LYS A 89 -7.59 8.68 1.28
C LYS A 89 -8.09 9.83 0.41
N SER A 90 -7.57 9.94 -0.80
CA SER A 90 -8.10 10.76 -1.89
C SER A 90 -8.28 9.89 -3.12
N ASP A 91 -9.40 10.07 -3.84
CA ASP A 91 -9.60 9.42 -5.13
C ASP A 91 -8.54 9.91 -6.11
N PHE A 92 -7.95 8.98 -6.86
CA PHE A 92 -6.90 9.27 -7.82
C PHE A 92 -7.30 8.72 -9.20
N PRO A 93 -7.88 9.56 -10.07
CA PRO A 93 -8.59 9.06 -11.25
C PRO A 93 -7.66 8.55 -12.35
N GLU A 94 -6.46 9.12 -12.51
CA GLU A 94 -5.57 8.75 -13.62
C GLU A 94 -4.08 8.89 -13.27
N ILE A 95 -3.30 7.85 -13.56
CA ILE A 95 -1.84 7.89 -13.49
C ILE A 95 -1.32 8.47 -14.80
N THR A 96 -0.88 9.72 -14.76
CA THR A 96 -0.27 10.41 -15.90
C THR A 96 1.25 10.21 -15.92
N GLN A 97 1.92 10.55 -17.02
CA GLN A 97 3.40 10.57 -17.05
C GLN A 97 4.00 11.51 -15.99
N SER A 98 3.31 12.63 -15.69
CA SER A 98 3.72 13.53 -14.62
C SER A 98 3.70 12.82 -13.26
N THR A 99 2.65 12.04 -13.00
CA THR A 99 2.54 11.19 -11.81
C THR A 99 3.68 10.19 -11.76
N LEU A 100 3.92 9.43 -12.84
CA LEU A 100 5.00 8.45 -12.90
C LEU A 100 6.37 9.06 -12.61
N ASN A 101 6.63 10.29 -13.08
CA ASN A 101 7.88 10.99 -12.81
C ASN A 101 8.07 11.38 -11.33
N GLN A 102 6.98 11.45 -10.55
CA GLN A 102 6.98 11.73 -9.12
C GLN A 102 7.07 10.47 -8.26
N LEU A 103 6.83 9.29 -8.82
CA LEU A 103 6.88 8.01 -8.10
C LEU A 103 8.29 7.45 -8.02
N GLU A 104 8.57 6.79 -6.90
CA GLU A 104 9.81 6.07 -6.66
C GLU A 104 10.08 5.04 -7.79
N ASP A 105 11.28 5.11 -8.37
CA ASP A 105 11.81 4.08 -9.27
C ASP A 105 12.98 3.42 -8.55
N CYS A 106 12.69 2.36 -7.81
CA CYS A 106 13.70 1.64 -7.06
C CYS A 106 14.48 0.76 -8.04
N LYS A 107 15.71 1.16 -8.38
CA LYS A 107 16.64 0.30 -9.13
C LYS A 107 16.74 -1.06 -8.45
N SER A 108 16.04 -2.04 -9.04
CA SER A 108 15.93 -3.45 -8.66
C SER A 108 16.48 -3.79 -7.26
N GLN A 109 15.80 -3.37 -6.19
CA GLN A 109 15.87 -4.16 -4.97
C GLN A 109 15.08 -5.42 -5.28
N THR A 110 15.80 -6.47 -5.67
CA THR A 110 15.34 -7.85 -5.89
C THR A 110 13.84 -8.01 -5.66
N GLN A 111 13.03 -7.72 -6.68
CA GLN A 111 11.72 -8.34 -6.75
C GLN A 111 12.01 -9.83 -6.59
N PHE A 112 11.51 -10.45 -5.53
CA PHE A 112 11.61 -11.89 -5.38
C PHE A 112 11.05 -12.49 -6.67
N LYS A 113 11.94 -13.01 -7.53
CA LYS A 113 11.54 -13.71 -8.76
C LYS A 113 10.63 -14.83 -8.31
N ARG A 114 9.31 -14.66 -8.52
CA ARG A 114 8.29 -15.63 -8.10
C ARG A 114 8.44 -16.96 -8.86
N TYR A 115 9.20 -16.95 -9.95
CA TYR A 115 9.54 -18.10 -10.78
C TYR A 115 11.05 -18.10 -11.07
N LYS A 116 11.70 -19.25 -10.92
CA LYS A 116 12.98 -19.51 -11.57
C LYS A 116 12.71 -19.66 -13.07
N GLU A 117 13.40 -18.88 -13.88
CA GLU A 117 13.51 -19.13 -15.33
C GLU A 117 14.28 -20.43 -15.57
#